data_AF-A0A524P8L1-F1
#
_entry.id   AF-A0A524P8L1-F1
#
_cell.length_a   1.000
_cell.length_b   1.000
_cell.length_c   1.000
_cell.angle_alpha   90.00
_cell.angle_beta   90.00
_cell.angle_gamma   90.00
#
_symmetry.space_group_name_H-M   'P 1'
#
loop_
_entity.id
_entity.type
_entity.pdbx_description
1 polymer ?
#
loop_
_entity_poly.entity_id
_entity_poly.type
_entity_poly.pdbx_seq_one_letter_code
_entity_poly.pdbx_strand_id
1 'polypeptide(L)' 'MTSLNYPSIQEALDTAIEAVEVGNLKQGEAALNWVLQKEPNNAVAWIWLACCAPDDSAREACYRRVSAIQAG' A
#
# COMPACT_ATOMS: atom_id res chain seq x y z
N MET A 1 2.52 -5.30 19.80
CA MET A 1 2.16 -4.94 18.41
C MET A 1 1.30 -3.69 18.50
N THR A 2 1.85 -2.53 18.19
CA THR A 2 1.09 -1.27 18.16
C THR A 2 0.13 -1.34 16.99
N SER A 3 -1.18 -1.38 17.25
CA SER A 3 -2.17 -1.11 16.21
C SER A 3 -1.89 0.27 15.65
N LEU A 4 -1.46 0.34 14.39
CA LEU A 4 -1.36 1.60 13.67
C LEU A 4 -2.77 2.16 13.54
N ASN A 5 -3.01 3.34 14.11
CA ASN A 5 -4.27 4.04 14.00
C ASN A 5 -4.02 5.36 13.29
N TYR A 6 -4.33 5.38 11.99
CA TYR A 6 -4.25 6.61 11.20
C TYR A 6 -5.57 7.38 11.31
N PRO A 7 -5.54 8.71 11.40
CA PRO A 7 -6.76 9.50 11.55
C PRO A 7 -7.61 9.52 10.27
N SER A 8 -7.00 9.27 9.11
CA SER A 8 -7.69 9.14 7.82
C SER A 8 -6.94 8.22 6.85
N ILE A 9 -7.61 7.84 5.75
CA ILE A 9 -6.99 7.10 4.64
C ILE A 9 -5.91 7.95 3.97
N GLN A 10 -6.16 9.25 3.79
CA GLN A 10 -5.19 10.15 3.17
C GLN A 10 -3.90 10.23 4.00
N GLU A 11 -4.00 10.41 5.32
CA GLU A 11 -2.81 10.46 6.19
C GLU A 11 -2.05 9.12 6.22
N ALA A 12 -2.76 7.99 6.15
CA ALA A 12 -2.13 6.68 6.03
C ALA A 12 -1.37 6.53 4.71
N LEU A 13 -1.94 7.01 3.60
CA LEU A 13 -1.29 7.04 2.29
C LEU A 13 -0.07 7.97 2.29
N ASP A 14 -0.18 9.19 2.80
CA ASP A 14 0.94 10.14 2.84
C ASP A 14 2.09 9.57 3.69
N THR A 15 1.76 8.99 4.86
CA THR A 15 2.75 8.31 5.71
C THR A 15 3.41 7.13 5.00
N ALA A 16 2.64 6.37 4.23
CA ALA A 16 3.17 5.26 3.47
C ALA A 16 4.15 5.72 2.39
N ILE A 17 3.77 6.73 1.62
CA ILE A 17 4.56 7.27 0.51
C ILE A 17 5.89 7.79 1.05
N GLU A 18 5.86 8.64 2.08
CA GLU A 18 7.07 9.16 2.72
C GLU A 18 7.97 8.02 3.22
N ALA A 19 7.39 7.02 3.89
CA ALA A 19 8.14 5.86 4.37
C ALA A 19 8.80 5.07 3.24
N VAL A 20 8.12 4.86 2.12
CA VAL A 20 8.69 4.18 0.95
C VAL A 20 9.81 5.01 0.32
N GLU A 21 9.61 6.32 0.16
CA GLU A 21 10.58 7.23 -0.44
C GLU A 21 11.90 7.28 0.35
N VAL A 22 11.84 7.24 1.69
CA VAL A 22 13.03 7.19 2.55
C VAL A 22 13.60 5.78 2.76
N GLY A 23 13.05 4.78 2.07
CA GLY A 23 13.50 3.38 2.12
C GLY A 23 13.02 2.58 3.33
N ASN A 24 12.12 3.13 4.15
CA ASN A 24 11.48 2.41 5.26
C ASN A 24 10.28 1.59 4.74
N LEU A 25 10.58 0.58 3.92
CA LEU A 25 9.57 -0.25 3.25
C LEU A 25 8.64 -0.97 4.23
N LYS A 26 9.12 -1.34 5.41
CA LYS A 26 8.31 -2.02 6.43
C LYS A 26 7.22 -1.12 7.00
N GLN A 27 7.53 0.16 7.25
CA GLN A 27 6.52 1.13 7.68
C GLN A 27 5.56 1.45 6.53
N GLY A 28 6.09 1.64 5.32
CA GLY A 28 5.28 1.85 4.11
C GLY A 28 4.27 0.72 3.90
N GLU A 29 4.74 -0.53 3.90
CA GLU A 29 3.91 -1.73 3.78
C GLU A 29 2.81 -1.79 4.84
N ALA A 30 3.13 -1.50 6.11
CA ALA A 30 2.15 -1.55 7.19
C ALA A 30 1.05 -0.48 7.02
N ALA A 31 1.42 0.73 6.61
CA ALA A 31 0.49 1.83 6.33
C ALA A 31 -0.41 1.51 5.12
N LEU A 32 0.16 0.98 4.03
CA LEU A 32 -0.58 0.61 2.83
C LEU A 32 -1.56 -0.54 3.10
N ASN A 33 -1.14 -1.54 3.86
CA ASN A 33 -2.04 -2.62 4.27
C ASN A 33 -3.19 -2.10 5.12
N TRP A 34 -2.98 -1.09 5.96
CA TRP A 34 -4.07 -0.45 6.71
C TRP A 34 -5.06 0.25 5.77
N VAL A 35 -4.56 0.97 4.75
CA VAL A 35 -5.42 1.59 3.72
C VAL A 35 -6.24 0.53 2.99
N LEU A 36 -5.60 -0.54 2.54
CA LEU A 36 -6.24 -1.61 1.77
C LEU A 36 -7.27 -2.42 2.58
N GLN A 37 -7.14 -2.47 3.91
CA GLN A 37 -8.17 -3.05 4.76
C GLN A 37 -9.47 -2.23 4.76
N LYS A 38 -9.37 -0.90 4.55
CA LYS A 38 -10.53 0.01 4.53
C LYS A 38 -11.05 0.24 3.11
N GLU A 39 -10.15 0.39 2.16
CA GLU A 39 -10.44 0.55 0.73
C GLU A 39 -9.68 -0.50 -0.08
N PRO A 40 -10.20 -1.73 -0.19
CA PRO A 40 -9.55 -2.81 -0.93
C PRO A 40 -9.33 -2.53 -2.42
N ASN A 41 -10.04 -1.55 -2.97
CA ASN A 41 -9.99 -1.12 -4.36
C ASN A 41 -9.17 0.18 -4.54
N ASN A 42 -8.42 0.62 -3.54
CA ASN A 42 -7.57 1.79 -3.66
C ASN A 42 -6.35 1.48 -4.54
N ALA A 43 -6.42 1.87 -5.81
CA ALA A 43 -5.37 1.59 -6.80
C ALA A 43 -4.02 2.21 -6.40
N VAL A 44 -4.02 3.40 -5.79
CA VAL A 44 -2.80 4.09 -5.35
C VAL A 44 -2.08 3.26 -4.28
N ALA A 45 -2.81 2.74 -3.29
CA ALA A 45 -2.24 1.89 -2.26
C ALA A 45 -1.61 0.60 -2.84
N TRP A 46 -2.27 -0.03 -3.83
CA TRP A 46 -1.70 -1.19 -4.52
C TRP A 46 -0.43 -0.87 -5.30
N ILE A 47 -0.37 0.29 -5.98
CA ILE A 47 0.82 0.72 -6.72
C ILE A 47 2.00 0.90 -5.77
N TRP A 48 1.79 1.59 -4.65
CA TRP A 48 2.86 1.82 -3.66
C TRP A 48 3.25 0.53 -2.92
N LEU A 49 2.31 -0.40 -2.71
CA LEU A 49 2.63 -1.69 -2.08
C LEU A 49 3.54 -2.53 -2.97
N ALA A 50 3.44 -2.37 -4.29
CA ALA A 50 4.34 -3.01 -5.26
C ALA A 50 5.81 -2.58 -5.06
N CYS A 51 6.08 -1.37 -4.55
CA CYS A 51 7.42 -0.89 -4.21
C CYS A 51 7.97 -1.53 -2.93
N CYS A 52 7.10 -1.97 -2.03
CA CYS A 52 7.47 -2.67 -0.79
C CYS A 52 7.65 -4.18 -0.98
N ALA A 53 7.30 -4.71 -2.16
CA ALA A 53 7.23 -6.15 -2.39
C ALA A 53 8.61 -6.81 -2.26
N PRO A 54 8.71 -7.98 -1.59
CA PRO A 54 9.99 -8.65 -1.35
C PRO A 54 10.58 -9.30 -2.62
N ASP A 55 9.75 -9.54 -3.63
CA ASP A 55 10.14 -10.18 -4.89
C ASP A 55 9.23 -9.76 -6.06
N ASP A 56 9.62 -10.16 -7.26
CA ASP A 56 8.94 -9.83 -8.51
C ASP A 56 7.51 -10.41 -8.57
N SER A 57 7.29 -11.59 -8.01
CA SER A 57 5.98 -12.25 -7.99
C SER A 57 4.98 -11.48 -7.13
N ALA A 58 5.41 -11.03 -5.94
CA ALA A 58 4.61 -10.20 -5.05
C ALA A 58 4.32 -8.83 -5.66
N ARG A 59 5.30 -8.24 -6.36
CA ARG A 59 5.13 -6.98 -7.10
C ARG A 59 4.11 -7.12 -8.24
N GLU A 60 4.19 -8.17 -9.04
CA GLU A 60 3.23 -8.48 -10.09
C GLU A 60 1.81 -8.70 -9.55
N ALA A 61 1.67 -9.35 -8.39
CA ALA A 61 0.38 -9.54 -7.75
C ALA A 61 -0.30 -8.20 -7.42
N CYS A 62 0.47 -7.21 -6.98
CA CYS A 62 -0.04 -5.86 -6.73
C CYS A 62 -0.56 -5.20 -8.03
N TYR A 63 0.21 -5.27 -9.12
CA TYR A 63 -0.23 -4.70 -10.41
C TYR A 63 -1.44 -5.41 -11.00
N ARG A 64 -1.53 -6.74 -10.89
CA ARG A 64 -2.73 -7.49 -11.30
C ARG A 64 -3.98 -6.97 -10.59
N ARG A 65 -3.85 -6.59 -9.32
CA ARG A 65 -4.97 -6.05 -8.55
C ARG A 65 -5.40 -4.68 -9.06
N VAL A 66 -4.46 -3.80 -9.40
CA VAL A 66 -4.73 -2.49 -10.04
C VAL A 66 -5.47 -2.69 -11.36
N SER A 67 -4.99 -3.59 -12.22
CA SER A 67 -5.66 -3.86 -13.51
C SER A 67 -7.08 -4.38 -13.33
N ALA A 68 -7.32 -5.23 -12.33
CA ALA A 68 -8.65 -5.74 -12.02
C ALA A 68 -9.61 -4.65 -11.53
N ILE A 69 -9.11 -3.64 -10.82
CA ILE A 69 -9.92 -2.50 -10.35
C ILE A 69 -10.35 -1.63 -11.54
N GLN A 70 -9.47 -1.42 -12.53
CA GLN A 70 -9.76 -0.58 -13.69
C GLN A 70 -10.66 -1.26 -14.74
N ALA A 71 -10.74 -2.58 -14.72
CA ALA A 71 -11.52 -3.38 -15.67
C ALA A 71 -12.97 -3.63 -15.23
N GLY A 72 -13.36 -3.19 -14.03
CA GLY A 72 -14.73 -3.28 -13.49
C GLY A 72 -15.44 -1.95 -13.55
#